data_AF-A0A957T6C7-F1
#
_entry.id   AF-A0A957T6C7-F1
#
_cell.length_a   1.000
_cell.length_b   1.000
_cell.length_c   1.000
_cell.angle_alpha   90.00
_cell.angle_beta   90.00
_cell.angle_gamma   90.00
#
_symmetry.space_group_name_H-M   'P 1'
#
loop_
_entity.id
_entity.type
_entity.pdbx_description
1 polymer ?
#
loop_
_entity_poly.entity_id
_entity_poly.type
_entity_poly.pdbx_seq_one_letter_code
_entity_poly.pdbx_strand_id
1 'polypeptide(L)'
;MLSPTLSRAEIRTRSTFLGLMWALSHPGRRQPLPDAVTDPNVALHVIGETLLDLETTFYTPDLSLAYALRQTTARDDAPESAAYHFYPHVDALSLSTIELAPAGDMLYPDRAATL
;
A
#
# COMPACT_ATOMS: atom_id res chain seq x y z
N MET A 1 -32.65 6.51 -18.56
CA MET A 1 -31.58 5.51 -18.31
C MET A 1 -30.85 5.95 -17.06
N LEU A 2 -30.82 5.15 -16.00
CA LEU A 2 -30.02 5.46 -14.81
C LEU A 2 -28.56 5.12 -15.14
N SER A 3 -27.71 6.13 -15.24
CA SER A 3 -26.26 5.90 -15.33
C SER A 3 -25.78 5.31 -14.00
N PRO A 4 -24.96 4.26 -14.01
CA PRO A 4 -24.39 3.74 -12.76
C PRO A 4 -23.56 4.83 -12.10
N THR A 5 -23.90 5.16 -10.85
CA THR A 5 -23.15 6.09 -10.02
C THR A 5 -22.15 5.29 -9.19
N LEU A 6 -20.88 5.72 -9.23
CA LEU A 6 -19.84 5.13 -8.38
C LEU A 6 -20.25 5.23 -6.90
N SER A 7 -20.07 4.14 -6.19
CA SER A 7 -20.16 4.10 -4.73
C SER A 7 -19.07 4.98 -4.10
N ARG A 8 -19.28 5.34 -2.84
CA ARG A 8 -18.28 6.12 -2.08
C ARG A 8 -16.93 5.38 -1.99
N ALA A 9 -16.95 4.07 -1.85
CA ALA A 9 -15.74 3.24 -1.81
C ALA A 9 -14.98 3.33 -3.14
N GLU A 10 -15.66 3.16 -4.28
CA GLU A 10 -15.03 3.26 -5.60
C GLU A 10 -14.47 4.66 -5.87
N ILE A 11 -15.17 5.72 -5.43
CA ILE A 11 -14.67 7.09 -5.52
C ILE A 11 -13.39 7.26 -4.69
N ARG A 12 -13.35 6.71 -3.47
CA ARG A 12 -12.18 6.76 -2.59
C ARG A 12 -11.00 6.01 -3.22
N THR A 13 -11.17 4.75 -3.59
CA THR A 13 -10.15 3.92 -4.25
C THR A 13 -9.59 4.60 -5.49
N ARG A 14 -10.46 5.10 -6.38
CA ARG A 14 -10.02 5.82 -7.59
C ARG A 14 -9.21 7.08 -7.25
N SER A 15 -9.65 7.85 -6.26
CA SER A 15 -8.97 9.09 -5.86
C SER A 15 -7.59 8.80 -5.26
N THR A 16 -7.49 7.78 -4.39
CA THR A 16 -6.22 7.30 -3.85
C THR A 16 -5.30 6.84 -4.97
N PHE A 17 -5.78 6.01 -5.90
CA PHE A 17 -4.99 5.51 -7.03
C PHE A 17 -4.43 6.64 -7.89
N LEU A 18 -5.27 7.62 -8.25
CA LEU A 18 -4.82 8.79 -9.03
C LEU A 18 -3.80 9.62 -8.24
N GLY A 19 -3.98 9.80 -6.94
CA GLY A 19 -3.02 10.47 -6.07
C GLY A 19 -1.66 9.75 -6.06
N LEU A 20 -1.65 8.43 -5.91
CA LEU A 20 -0.43 7.61 -5.95
C LEU A 20 0.26 7.70 -7.30
N MET A 21 -0.48 7.57 -8.41
CA MET A 21 0.07 7.70 -9.75
C MET A 21 0.78 9.05 -9.95
N TRP A 22 0.17 10.14 -9.49
CA TRP A 22 0.77 11.47 -9.57
C TRP A 22 2.02 11.62 -8.70
N ALA A 23 1.97 11.10 -7.46
CA ALA A 23 3.09 11.17 -6.52
C ALA A 23 4.31 10.38 -7.02
N LEU A 24 4.09 9.16 -7.53
CA LEU A 24 5.14 8.29 -8.07
C LEU A 24 5.72 8.83 -9.38
N SER A 25 4.88 9.41 -10.24
CA SER A 25 5.35 10.03 -11.50
C SER A 25 6.07 11.37 -11.29
N HIS A 26 5.87 12.02 -10.14
CA HIS A 26 6.49 13.32 -9.81
C HIS A 26 7.08 13.31 -8.39
N PRO A 27 8.21 12.60 -8.18
CA PRO A 27 8.83 12.47 -6.87
C PRO A 27 9.05 13.82 -6.17
N GLY A 28 8.76 13.87 -4.87
CA GLY A 28 8.84 15.08 -4.04
C GLY A 28 7.58 15.96 -4.07
N ARG A 29 6.61 15.68 -4.95
CA ARG A 29 5.30 16.37 -4.93
C ARG A 29 4.30 15.61 -4.05
N ARG A 30 3.85 16.25 -2.99
CA ARG A 30 2.81 15.71 -2.11
C ARG A 30 1.46 15.70 -2.83
N GLN A 31 0.77 14.56 -2.78
CA GLN A 31 -0.61 14.43 -3.23
C GLN A 31 -1.50 14.17 -2.01
N PRO A 32 -2.67 14.81 -1.90
CA PRO A 32 -3.58 14.57 -0.80
C PRO A 32 -4.22 13.19 -0.92
N LEU A 33 -4.33 12.48 0.21
CA LEU A 33 -5.22 11.33 0.30
C LEU A 33 -6.67 11.80 0.48
N PRO A 34 -7.67 11.03 0.03
CA PRO A 34 -9.08 11.35 0.22
C PRO A 34 -9.46 11.41 1.71
N ASP A 35 -10.61 12.03 2.00
CA ASP A 35 -11.19 12.18 3.35
C ASP A 35 -10.29 12.88 4.40
N ALA A 36 -9.23 13.59 3.97
CA ALA A 36 -8.32 14.35 4.83
C ALA A 36 -7.69 13.52 5.97
N VAL A 37 -7.34 12.28 5.66
CA VAL A 37 -6.70 11.35 6.60
C VAL A 37 -5.36 11.91 7.10
N THR A 38 -5.19 11.95 8.42
CA THR A 38 -3.97 12.44 9.10
C THR A 38 -3.24 11.37 9.91
N ASP A 39 -3.94 10.31 10.30
CA ASP A 39 -3.34 9.16 10.99
C ASP A 39 -2.57 8.28 9.98
N PRO A 40 -1.27 8.02 10.19
CA PRO A 40 -0.48 7.16 9.31
C PRO A 40 -1.06 5.76 9.09
N ASN A 41 -1.64 5.14 10.12
CA ASN A 41 -2.23 3.81 9.99
C ASN A 41 -3.46 3.83 9.08
N VAL A 42 -4.30 4.85 9.22
CA VAL A 42 -5.47 5.03 8.35
C VAL A 42 -5.02 5.36 6.92
N ALA A 43 -3.98 6.17 6.77
CA ALA A 43 -3.43 6.52 5.45
C ALA A 43 -2.89 5.29 4.72
N LEU A 44 -2.07 4.48 5.41
CA LEU A 44 -1.53 3.23 4.86
C LEU A 44 -2.63 2.20 4.60
N HIS A 45 -3.66 2.12 5.44
CA HIS A 45 -4.81 1.27 5.19
C HIS A 45 -5.56 1.67 3.91
N VAL A 46 -5.79 2.96 3.67
CA VAL A 46 -6.44 3.44 2.44
C VAL A 46 -5.59 3.17 1.19
N ILE A 47 -4.27 3.27 1.30
CA ILE A 47 -3.33 2.87 0.24
C ILE A 47 -3.41 1.36 0.00
N GLY A 48 -3.36 0.57 1.06
CA GLY A 48 -3.48 -0.89 1.00
C GLY A 48 -4.81 -1.34 0.39
N GLU A 49 -5.94 -0.78 0.82
CA GLU A 49 -7.27 -1.04 0.23
C GLU A 49 -7.32 -0.73 -1.27
N THR A 50 -6.48 0.19 -1.74
CA THR A 50 -6.43 0.59 -3.15
C THR A 50 -5.54 -0.31 -4.00
N LEU A 51 -4.47 -0.87 -3.42
CA LEU A 51 -3.43 -1.60 -4.15
C LEU A 51 -3.47 -3.11 -3.96
N LEU A 52 -4.00 -3.57 -2.83
CA LEU A 52 -3.97 -4.97 -2.45
C LEU A 52 -5.21 -5.71 -2.95
N ASP A 53 -4.96 -6.89 -3.50
CA ASP A 53 -5.97 -7.86 -3.90
C ASP A 53 -5.47 -9.30 -3.69
N LEU A 54 -6.27 -10.28 -4.13
CA LEU A 54 -5.98 -11.72 -4.01
C LEU A 54 -4.68 -12.18 -4.68
N GLU A 55 -4.13 -11.40 -5.62
CA GLU A 55 -2.89 -11.73 -6.34
C GLU A 55 -1.65 -11.14 -5.66
N THR A 56 -1.85 -10.25 -4.69
CA THR A 56 -0.78 -9.55 -3.98
C THR A 56 -0.45 -10.13 -2.61
N THR A 57 0.78 -9.91 -2.17
CA THR A 57 1.26 -10.23 -0.83
C THR A 57 1.67 -8.96 -0.10
N PHE A 58 1.52 -8.95 1.23
CA PHE A 58 1.95 -7.82 2.04
C PHE A 58 2.63 -8.26 3.34
N TYR A 59 3.48 -7.36 3.87
CA TYR A 59 4.08 -7.46 5.19
C TYR A 59 3.87 -6.16 5.96
N THR A 60 3.60 -6.27 7.27
CA THR A 60 3.65 -5.13 8.18
C THR A 60 3.95 -5.61 9.60
N PRO A 61 4.83 -4.92 10.36
CA PRO A 61 5.05 -5.24 11.77
C PRO A 61 3.93 -4.72 12.69
N ASP A 62 3.03 -3.86 12.19
CA ASP A 62 1.93 -3.31 12.98
C ASP A 62 0.70 -4.24 12.93
N LEU A 63 0.35 -4.81 14.09
CA LEU A 63 -0.75 -5.78 14.19
C LEU A 63 -2.12 -5.16 13.88
N SER A 64 -2.32 -3.87 14.16
CA SER A 64 -3.59 -3.19 13.91
C SER A 64 -3.78 -2.96 12.41
N LEU A 65 -2.71 -2.55 11.72
CA LEU A 65 -2.69 -2.41 10.28
C LEU A 65 -2.81 -3.78 9.59
N ALA A 66 -2.10 -4.81 10.07
CA ALA A 66 -2.21 -6.17 9.54
C ALA A 66 -3.66 -6.67 9.57
N TYR A 67 -4.38 -6.47 10.68
CA TYR A 67 -5.79 -6.84 10.80
C TYR A 67 -6.66 -6.13 9.77
N ALA A 68 -6.42 -4.84 9.54
CA ALA A 68 -7.15 -4.04 8.58
C ALA A 68 -6.84 -4.42 7.13
N LEU A 69 -5.56 -4.68 6.79
CA LEU A 69 -5.13 -5.08 5.45
C LEU A 69 -5.63 -6.47 5.05
N ARG A 70 -5.81 -7.40 6.00
CA ARG A 70 -6.42 -8.72 5.73
C ARG A 70 -7.85 -8.65 5.18
N GLN A 71 -8.53 -7.50 5.30
CA GLN A 71 -9.86 -7.29 4.69
C GLN A 71 -9.79 -7.13 3.16
N THR A 72 -8.60 -6.88 2.60
CA THR A 72 -8.38 -6.69 1.14
C THR A 72 -8.24 -8.00 0.38
N THR A 73 -8.35 -9.16 1.05
CA THR A 73 -8.09 -10.51 0.51
C THR A 73 -6.65 -10.81 0.13
N ALA A 74 -5.74 -9.83 0.18
CA ALA A 74 -4.32 -10.07 0.01
C ALA A 74 -3.73 -10.97 1.09
N ARG A 75 -2.65 -11.66 0.73
CA ARG A 75 -1.98 -12.62 1.61
C ARG A 75 -0.90 -11.94 2.44
N ASP A 76 -0.93 -12.16 3.75
CA ASP A 76 0.18 -11.84 4.65
C ASP A 76 1.36 -12.79 4.35
N ASP A 77 2.55 -12.23 4.15
CA ASP A 77 3.75 -12.98 3.76
C ASP A 77 4.99 -12.46 4.50
N ALA A 78 6.09 -13.21 4.42
CA ALA A 78 7.35 -12.85 5.07
C ALA A 78 7.98 -11.60 4.41
N PRO A 79 8.81 -10.82 5.15
CA PRO A 79 9.50 -9.65 4.61
C PRO A 79 10.31 -9.93 3.33
N GLU A 80 10.89 -11.12 3.21
CA GLU A 80 11.70 -11.52 2.06
C GLU A 80 10.90 -11.91 0.80
N SER A 81 9.57 -11.97 0.90
CA SER A 81 8.67 -12.44 -0.18
C SER A 81 7.47 -11.54 -0.43
N ALA A 82 7.14 -10.61 0.48
CA ALA A 82 6.02 -9.71 0.34
C ALA A 82 6.25 -8.66 -0.78
N ALA A 83 5.24 -8.46 -1.61
CA ALA A 83 5.28 -7.45 -2.69
C ALA A 83 5.05 -6.03 -2.18
N TYR A 84 4.32 -5.88 -1.06
CA TYR A 84 4.06 -4.60 -0.41
C TYR A 84 4.46 -4.65 1.06
N HIS A 85 5.25 -3.69 1.50
CA HIS A 85 5.55 -3.50 2.92
C HIS A 85 4.85 -2.24 3.41
N PHE A 86 4.33 -2.29 4.63
CA PHE A 86 3.72 -1.12 5.28
C PHE A 86 4.32 -0.89 6.66
N TYR A 87 4.99 0.26 6.84
CA TYR A 87 5.62 0.66 8.11
C TYR A 87 5.04 1.99 8.59
N PRO A 88 4.05 1.99 9.51
CA PRO A 88 3.52 3.22 10.11
C PRO A 88 4.60 4.04 10.83
N HIS A 89 5.58 3.35 11.39
CA HIS A 89 6.76 3.92 12.03
C HIS A 89 8.00 3.11 11.63
N VAL A 90 9.13 3.79 11.43
CA VAL A 90 10.42 3.16 11.10
C VAL A 90 11.36 3.34 12.28
N ASP A 91 11.79 2.22 12.86
CA ASP A 91 12.80 2.13 13.91
C ASP A 91 13.98 1.24 13.47
N ALA A 92 14.95 1.01 14.37
CA ALA A 92 16.13 0.21 14.05
C ALA A 92 15.80 -1.25 13.66
N LEU A 93 14.76 -1.84 14.25
CA LEU A 93 14.31 -3.19 13.90
C LEU A 93 13.65 -3.18 12.51
N SER A 94 12.84 -2.16 12.23
CA SER A 94 12.20 -1.98 10.93
C SER A 94 13.23 -1.86 9.81
N LEU A 95 14.35 -1.15 10.04
CA LEU A 95 15.44 -1.05 9.07
C LEU A 95 16.03 -2.42 8.72
N SER A 96 16.31 -3.27 9.71
CA SER A 96 16.79 -4.64 9.44
C SER A 96 15.80 -5.48 8.66
N THR A 97 14.49 -5.25 8.85
CA THR A 97 13.45 -5.93 8.08
C THR A 97 13.31 -5.38 6.67
N ILE A 98 13.47 -4.06 6.48
CA ILE A 98 13.45 -3.39 5.17
C ILE A 98 14.59 -3.92 4.28
N GLU A 99 15.75 -4.21 4.86
CA GLU A 99 16.89 -4.80 4.13
C GLU A 99 16.58 -6.19 3.53
N LEU A 100 15.58 -6.90 4.06
CA LEU A 100 15.15 -8.20 3.54
C LEU A 100 14.22 -8.07 2.33
N ALA A 101 13.63 -6.89 2.10
CA ALA A 101 12.62 -6.70 1.07
C ALA A 101 13.20 -7.01 -0.34
N PRO A 102 12.45 -7.72 -1.20
CA PRO A 102 12.87 -7.96 -2.58
C PRO A 102 13.26 -6.67 -3.29
N ALA A 103 14.46 -6.63 -3.89
CA ALA A 103 14.92 -5.49 -4.69
C ALA A 103 14.67 -5.67 -6.20
N GLY A 104 14.02 -6.77 -6.60
CA GLY A 104 13.94 -7.21 -7.99
C GLY A 104 15.29 -7.72 -8.50
N ASP A 105 15.32 -8.11 -9.77
CA ASP A 105 16.56 -8.52 -10.44
C ASP A 105 16.67 -7.88 -11.84
N MET A 106 17.78 -8.11 -12.54
CA MET A 106 18.05 -7.48 -13.84
C MET A 106 17.05 -7.91 -14.93
N LEU A 107 16.49 -9.10 -14.83
CA LEU A 107 15.47 -9.62 -15.75
C LEU A 107 14.06 -9.26 -15.30
N TYR A 108 13.83 -9.13 -13.99
CA TYR A 108 12.55 -8.88 -13.36
C TYR A 108 12.64 -7.77 -12.29
N PRO A 109 12.89 -6.51 -12.69
CA PRO A 109 12.97 -5.39 -11.76
C PRO A 109 11.62 -5.06 -11.11
N ASP A 110 10.52 -5.46 -11.74
CA ASP A 110 9.14 -5.34 -11.26
C ASP A 110 8.81 -6.27 -10.09
N ARG A 111 9.69 -7.25 -9.80
CA ARG A 111 9.59 -8.09 -8.59
C ARG A 111 10.14 -7.44 -7.33
N ALA A 112 10.56 -6.18 -7.41
CA ALA A 112 10.90 -5.41 -6.24
C ALA A 112 9.66 -5.15 -5.38
N ALA A 113 9.83 -5.16 -4.06
CA ALA A 113 8.80 -4.76 -3.13
C ALA A 113 8.58 -3.25 -3.15
N THR A 114 7.34 -2.84 -2.91
CA THR A 114 6.96 -1.44 -2.64
C THR A 114 6.93 -1.21 -1.14
N LEU A 115 7.54 -0.13 -0.63
CA LEU A 115 7.61 0.22 0.79
C LEU A 115 6.87 1.52 1.14
#